data_AF-A0A1G8IF17-F1
#
_entry.id   AF-A0A1G8IF17-F1
#
_cell.length_a   1.000
_cell.length_b   1.000
_cell.length_c   1.000
_cell.angle_alpha   90.00
_cell.angle_beta   90.00
_cell.angle_gamma   90.00
#
_symmetry.space_group_name_H-M   'P 1'
#
loop_
_entity.id
_entity.type
_entity.pdbx_description
1 polymer ?
#
loop_
_entity_poly.entity_id
_entity_poly.type
_entity_poly.pdbx_seq_one_letter_code
_entity_poly.pdbx_strand_id
1 'polypeptide(L)'
;MNRKLAIPFVPVAAPDGLISLADSQHDITVLLETWSSSDAGDTYQLLLDGNPVGPIKELPDPVPEEGSELMLTVPLEYIEQDGVYGVAYKATNVLGQASATSGSVPIRIDRTAPGAALLAAMVFPAEPFGDQVTGLVPGYGGMEQGDIIQTLCNKTHGPLHVVQADELTLRPIEITFEREFLESVGTENVTIEYLVTDRAGNESIISLPVELFLQL
;
A
#
# COMPACT_ATOMS: atom_id res chain seq x y z
N MET A 1 -9.53 -38.18 10.10
CA MET A 1 -10.10 -36.83 10.26
C MET A 1 -9.27 -35.88 9.41
N ASN A 2 -9.87 -35.01 8.61
CA ASN A 2 -9.12 -34.01 7.84
C ASN A 2 -8.53 -32.99 8.82
N ARG A 3 -7.19 -32.85 8.83
CA ARG A 3 -6.47 -31.85 9.61
C ARG A 3 -6.93 -30.45 9.17
N LYS A 4 -7.55 -29.68 10.05
CA LYS A 4 -7.97 -28.30 9.78
C LYS A 4 -6.83 -27.37 10.20
N LEU A 5 -6.20 -26.74 9.22
CA LEU A 5 -5.14 -25.76 9.44
C LEU A 5 -5.76 -24.35 9.57
N ALA A 6 -5.19 -23.53 10.46
CA ALA A 6 -5.53 -22.12 10.56
C ALA A 6 -5.14 -21.38 9.27
N ILE A 7 -5.78 -20.26 8.98
CA ILE A 7 -5.36 -19.38 7.86
C ILE A 7 -4.11 -18.63 8.34
N PRO A 8 -3.06 -18.49 7.52
CA PRO A 8 -1.89 -17.71 7.92
C PRO A 8 -2.24 -16.23 8.08
N PHE A 9 -1.41 -15.53 8.86
CA PHE A 9 -1.49 -14.09 9.10
C PHE A 9 -0.24 -13.40 8.54
N VAL A 10 -0.43 -12.25 7.87
CA VAL A 10 0.66 -11.43 7.30
C VAL A 10 0.69 -10.12 8.08
N PRO A 11 1.63 -9.93 9.03
CA PRO A 11 1.56 -8.81 9.98
C PRO A 11 1.64 -7.42 9.35
N VAL A 12 2.38 -7.29 8.25
CA VAL A 12 2.59 -6.02 7.54
C VAL A 12 1.46 -5.68 6.57
N ALA A 13 0.48 -6.57 6.39
CA ALA A 13 -0.64 -6.33 5.49
C ALA A 13 -1.69 -5.41 6.12
N ALA A 14 -2.13 -4.42 5.36
CA ALA A 14 -3.32 -3.63 5.68
C ALA A 14 -4.59 -4.52 5.70
N PRO A 15 -5.73 -4.05 6.25
CA PRO A 15 -6.96 -4.85 6.31
C PRO A 15 -7.48 -5.39 4.97
N ASP A 16 -7.18 -4.71 3.86
CA ASP A 16 -7.51 -5.12 2.49
C ASP A 16 -6.38 -5.90 1.80
N GLY A 17 -5.36 -6.31 2.56
CA GLY A 17 -4.21 -7.08 2.09
C GLY A 17 -3.08 -6.24 1.48
N LEU A 18 -3.22 -4.91 1.39
CA LEU A 18 -2.17 -4.05 0.81
C LEU A 18 -0.88 -4.11 1.62
N ILE A 19 0.23 -4.37 0.94
CA ILE A 19 1.59 -4.29 1.50
C ILE A 19 2.17 -2.93 1.10
N SER A 20 2.78 -2.22 2.05
CA SER A 20 3.46 -0.96 1.73
C SER A 20 4.64 -1.19 0.77
N LEU A 21 5.00 -0.18 -0.01
CA LEU A 21 6.17 -0.19 -0.88
C LEU A 21 7.44 -0.52 -0.07
N ALA A 22 7.58 0.06 1.12
CA ALA A 22 8.71 -0.18 2.01
C ALA A 22 8.82 -1.64 2.46
N ASP A 23 7.69 -2.26 2.82
CA ASP A 23 7.65 -3.67 3.23
C ASP A 23 7.84 -4.61 2.04
N SER A 24 7.26 -4.26 0.87
CA SER A 24 7.36 -5.06 -0.35
C SER A 24 8.76 -5.10 -0.96
N GLN A 25 9.71 -4.30 -0.48
CA GLN A 25 11.11 -4.33 -0.92
C GLN A 25 11.94 -5.43 -0.24
N HIS A 26 11.32 -6.20 0.65
CA HIS A 26 11.95 -7.26 1.42
C HIS A 26 11.11 -8.54 1.40
N ASP A 27 11.66 -9.63 1.91
CA ASP A 27 10.88 -10.83 2.21
C ASP A 27 9.76 -10.50 3.21
N ILE A 28 8.54 -10.97 2.94
CA ILE A 28 7.38 -10.70 3.79
C ILE A 28 7.20 -11.83 4.78
N THR A 29 7.17 -11.49 6.08
CA THR A 29 6.90 -12.44 7.15
C THR A 29 5.45 -12.95 7.10
N VAL A 30 5.30 -14.28 7.22
CA VAL A 30 4.02 -14.97 7.33
C VAL A 30 4.01 -15.77 8.62
N LEU A 31 3.01 -15.53 9.46
CA LEU A 31 2.80 -16.21 10.72
C LEU A 31 1.71 -17.27 10.55
N LEU A 32 1.91 -18.43 11.16
CA LEU A 32 0.92 -19.49 11.23
C LEU A 32 1.00 -20.18 12.59
N GLU A 33 -0.01 -20.97 12.92
CA GLU A 33 -0.09 -21.66 14.21
C GLU A 33 0.28 -23.13 14.04
N THR A 34 1.00 -23.69 15.02
CA THR A 34 1.06 -25.14 15.21
C THR A 34 -0.36 -25.68 15.34
N TRP A 35 -0.58 -26.84 14.72
CA TRP A 35 -1.90 -27.43 14.57
C TRP A 35 -2.04 -28.69 15.44
N SER A 36 -3.28 -29.10 15.71
CA SER A 36 -3.55 -30.35 16.45
C SER A 36 -2.90 -31.58 15.82
N SER A 37 -2.43 -32.47 16.70
CA SER A 37 -1.76 -33.72 16.32
C SER A 37 -0.55 -33.49 15.40
N SER A 38 0.23 -32.43 15.66
CA SER A 38 1.58 -32.27 15.12
C SER A 38 2.54 -33.25 15.81
N ASP A 39 3.38 -33.89 15.00
CA ASP A 39 4.48 -34.72 15.49
C ASP A 39 5.82 -34.04 15.18
N ALA A 40 6.85 -34.34 15.98
CA ALA A 40 8.21 -33.91 15.68
C ALA A 40 8.62 -34.49 14.32
N GLY A 41 9.24 -33.68 13.47
CA GLY A 41 9.53 -34.07 12.09
C GLY A 41 8.41 -33.80 11.08
N ASP A 42 7.21 -33.40 11.51
CA ASP A 42 6.23 -32.85 10.57
C ASP A 42 6.82 -31.61 9.88
N THR A 43 6.53 -31.46 8.59
CA THR A 43 7.06 -30.35 7.79
C THR A 43 5.98 -29.37 7.40
N TYR A 44 6.38 -28.13 7.17
CA TYR A 44 5.51 -27.07 6.66
C TYR A 44 6.26 -26.20 5.65
N GLN A 45 5.54 -25.77 4.61
CA GLN A 45 6.08 -24.94 3.54
C GLN A 45 5.03 -23.92 3.09
N LEU A 46 5.50 -22.74 2.69
CA LEU A 46 4.64 -21.70 2.14
C LEU A 46 4.08 -22.14 0.79
N LEU A 47 2.83 -21.78 0.52
CA LEU A 47 2.24 -21.82 -0.80
C LEU A 47 1.92 -20.38 -1.24
N LEU A 48 2.34 -20.01 -2.43
CA LEU A 48 1.95 -18.77 -3.10
C LEU A 48 1.14 -19.14 -4.34
N ASP A 49 -0.10 -18.66 -4.42
CA ASP A 49 -1.08 -19.03 -5.45
C ASP A 49 -1.22 -20.56 -5.63
N GLY A 50 -1.10 -21.28 -4.51
CA GLY A 50 -1.14 -22.75 -4.46
C GLY A 50 0.17 -23.46 -4.82
N ASN A 51 1.20 -22.74 -5.25
CA ASN A 51 2.50 -23.30 -5.59
C ASN A 51 3.46 -23.25 -4.39
N PRO A 52 4.21 -24.32 -4.09
CA PRO A 52 5.18 -24.32 -3.01
C PRO A 52 6.34 -23.35 -3.31
N VAL A 53 6.63 -22.47 -2.36
CA VAL A 53 7.74 -21.50 -2.45
C VAL A 53 8.53 -21.49 -1.14
N GLY A 54 9.77 -21.02 -1.20
CA GLY A 54 10.66 -20.95 -0.03
C GLY A 54 11.04 -22.32 0.55
N PRO A 55 11.73 -22.34 1.71
CA PRO A 55 12.21 -23.56 2.32
C PRO A 55 11.10 -24.38 2.96
N ILE A 56 11.27 -25.70 2.94
CA ILE A 56 10.52 -26.62 3.81
C ILE A 56 11.12 -26.52 5.21
N LYS A 57 10.28 -26.24 6.22
CA LYS A 57 10.66 -26.22 7.63
C LYS A 57 10.13 -27.45 8.34
N GLU A 58 10.79 -27.86 9.40
CA GLU A 58 10.46 -29.05 10.19
C GLU A 58 10.08 -28.63 11.62
N LEU A 59 9.10 -29.31 12.22
CA LEU A 59 8.75 -29.13 13.62
C LEU A 59 9.81 -29.78 14.53
N PRO A 60 10.28 -29.06 15.56
CA PRO A 60 11.33 -29.57 16.45
C PRO A 60 10.81 -30.66 17.41
N ASP A 61 11.74 -31.30 18.12
CA ASP A 61 11.49 -32.15 19.29
C ASP A 61 12.03 -31.43 20.55
N PRO A 62 11.19 -31.06 21.54
CA PRO A 62 9.75 -31.30 21.60
C PRO A 62 8.95 -30.41 20.64
N VAL A 63 7.80 -30.92 20.20
CA VAL A 63 6.85 -30.16 19.37
C VAL A 63 6.30 -28.98 20.18
N PRO A 64 6.24 -27.76 19.62
CA PRO A 64 5.63 -26.63 20.32
C PRO A 64 4.14 -26.89 20.58
N GLU A 65 3.60 -26.31 21.66
CA GLU A 65 2.18 -26.44 22.01
C GLU A 65 1.28 -26.00 20.85
N GLU A 66 0.09 -26.60 20.71
CA GLU A 66 -0.90 -26.20 19.70
C GLU A 66 -1.24 -24.69 19.83
N GLY A 67 -1.29 -23.98 18.70
CA GLY A 67 -1.47 -22.52 18.68
C GLY A 67 -0.18 -21.72 18.84
N SER A 68 0.97 -22.36 19.04
CA SER A 68 2.27 -21.68 19.03
C SER A 68 2.57 -21.09 17.65
N GLU A 69 3.13 -19.89 17.65
CA GLU A 69 3.49 -19.19 16.41
C GLU A 69 4.68 -19.85 15.70
N LEU A 70 4.52 -20.05 14.40
CA LEU A 70 5.54 -20.48 13.46
C LEU A 70 5.68 -19.42 12.37
N MET A 71 6.89 -19.30 11.83
CA MET A 71 7.22 -18.27 10.84
C MET A 71 7.60 -18.89 9.51
N LEU A 72 7.04 -18.37 8.43
CA LEU A 72 7.48 -18.53 7.04
C LEU A 72 7.75 -17.14 6.44
N THR A 73 8.30 -17.12 5.24
CA THR A 73 8.51 -15.87 4.48
C THR A 73 8.03 -16.06 3.05
N VAL A 74 7.34 -15.05 2.51
CA VAL A 74 7.16 -14.90 1.05
C VAL A 74 8.45 -14.27 0.53
N PRO A 75 9.27 -14.99 -0.25
CA PRO A 75 10.52 -14.42 -0.76
C PRO A 75 10.23 -13.32 -1.78
N LEU A 76 11.01 -12.23 -1.73
CA LEU A 76 10.83 -11.05 -2.59
C LEU A 76 10.73 -11.40 -4.09
N GLU A 77 11.52 -12.37 -4.55
CA GLU A 77 11.58 -12.81 -5.95
C GLU A 77 10.22 -13.28 -6.51
N TYR A 78 9.25 -13.63 -5.66
CA TYR A 78 7.91 -14.05 -6.08
C TYR A 78 6.88 -12.91 -6.13
N ILE A 79 7.24 -11.72 -5.64
CA ILE A 79 6.33 -10.57 -5.48
C ILE A 79 6.93 -9.28 -6.05
N GLU A 80 7.78 -9.39 -7.06
CA GLU A 80 8.38 -8.24 -7.74
C GLU A 80 7.38 -7.48 -8.62
N GLN A 81 6.27 -8.14 -8.99
CA GLN A 81 5.26 -7.58 -9.87
C GLN A 81 4.01 -7.15 -9.09
N ASP A 82 3.33 -6.12 -9.60
CA ASP A 82 2.03 -5.72 -9.10
C ASP A 82 1.03 -6.87 -9.25
N GLY A 83 0.17 -7.04 -8.24
CA GLY A 83 -0.82 -8.09 -8.28
C GLY A 83 -1.39 -8.47 -6.91
N VAL A 84 -2.32 -9.41 -6.97
CA VAL A 84 -2.91 -10.03 -5.78
C VAL A 84 -2.37 -11.45 -5.69
N TYR A 85 -1.74 -11.78 -4.58
CA TYR A 85 -1.14 -13.09 -4.34
C TYR A 85 -1.85 -13.80 -3.19
N GLY A 86 -2.20 -15.06 -3.39
CA GLY A 86 -2.78 -15.93 -2.38
C GLY A 86 -1.71 -16.58 -1.52
N VAL A 87 -1.62 -16.19 -0.25
CA VAL A 87 -0.69 -16.76 0.73
C VAL A 87 -1.38 -17.87 1.52
N ALA A 88 -0.84 -19.08 1.44
CA ALA A 88 -1.27 -20.25 2.19
C ALA A 88 -0.04 -21.05 2.69
N TYR A 89 -0.26 -22.16 3.37
CA TYR A 89 0.81 -23.11 3.68
C TYR A 89 0.32 -24.55 3.60
N LYS A 90 1.28 -25.45 3.39
CA LYS A 90 1.06 -26.89 3.38
C LYS A 90 1.80 -27.51 4.56
N ALA A 91 1.09 -28.28 5.37
CA ALA A 91 1.69 -29.15 6.38
C ALA A 91 1.71 -30.59 5.88
N THR A 92 2.82 -31.29 6.03
CA THR A 92 3.00 -32.69 5.66
C THR A 92 3.50 -33.48 6.85
N ASN A 93 2.92 -34.64 7.12
CA ASN A 93 3.36 -35.45 8.24
C ASN A 93 4.80 -35.98 8.06
N VAL A 94 5.46 -36.36 9.15
CA VAL A 94 6.85 -36.87 9.15
C VAL A 94 7.08 -38.06 8.19
N LEU A 95 6.05 -38.88 7.94
CA LEU A 95 6.13 -40.00 7.00
C LEU A 95 6.00 -39.57 5.52
N GLY A 96 5.65 -38.32 5.24
CA GLY A 96 5.42 -37.78 3.89
C GLY A 96 4.14 -38.26 3.21
N GLN A 97 3.28 -39.01 3.91
CA GLN A 97 2.14 -39.73 3.35
C GLN A 97 0.82 -38.94 3.42
N ALA A 98 0.72 -38.00 4.35
CA ALA A 98 -0.47 -37.18 4.55
C ALA A 98 -0.10 -35.71 4.52
N SER A 99 -0.86 -34.90 3.77
CA SER A 99 -0.70 -33.46 3.75
C SER A 99 -2.03 -32.74 3.82
N ALA A 100 -2.01 -31.55 4.41
CA ALA A 100 -3.13 -30.64 4.45
C ALA A 100 -2.66 -29.24 4.04
N THR A 101 -3.54 -28.51 3.37
CA THR A 101 -3.31 -27.12 2.96
C THR A 101 -4.24 -26.21 3.75
N SER A 102 -3.72 -25.07 4.21
CA SER A 102 -4.52 -24.04 4.89
C SER A 102 -5.51 -23.35 3.94
N GLY A 103 -6.39 -22.53 4.51
CA GLY A 103 -7.01 -21.46 3.71
C GLY A 103 -5.95 -20.45 3.25
N SER A 104 -6.30 -19.65 2.24
CA SER A 104 -5.44 -18.61 1.69
C SER A 104 -5.87 -17.22 2.19
N VAL A 105 -4.91 -16.35 2.48
CA VAL A 105 -5.11 -14.91 2.69
C VAL A 105 -4.56 -14.13 1.48
N PRO A 106 -5.29 -13.15 0.92
CA PRO A 106 -4.76 -12.34 -0.17
C PRO A 106 -3.82 -11.25 0.37
N ILE A 107 -2.69 -11.05 -0.32
CA ILE A 107 -1.87 -9.84 -0.21
C ILE A 107 -1.88 -9.10 -1.55
N ARG A 108 -1.82 -7.77 -1.51
CA ARG A 108 -1.76 -6.91 -2.70
C ARG A 108 -0.42 -6.21 -2.74
N ILE A 109 0.28 -6.36 -3.85
CA ILE A 109 1.53 -5.66 -4.15
C ILE A 109 1.22 -4.60 -5.19
N ASP A 110 1.63 -3.37 -4.89
CA ASP A 110 1.47 -2.23 -5.76
C ASP A 110 2.75 -1.38 -5.72
N ARG A 111 3.44 -1.34 -6.86
CA ARG A 111 4.69 -0.60 -7.07
C ARG A 111 4.51 0.48 -8.14
N THR A 112 3.28 0.72 -8.59
CA THR A 112 2.99 1.67 -9.67
C THR A 112 2.66 3.04 -9.09
N ALA A 113 3.54 4.01 -9.36
CA ALA A 113 3.28 5.39 -8.96
C ALA A 113 2.02 5.98 -9.63
N PRO A 114 1.23 6.78 -8.90
CA PRO A 114 0.08 7.48 -9.47
C PRO A 114 0.50 8.58 -10.46
N GLY A 115 -0.44 9.00 -11.31
CA GLY A 115 -0.23 10.05 -12.32
C GLY A 115 0.35 9.58 -13.66
N ALA A 116 0.78 8.32 -13.77
CA ALA A 116 1.40 7.78 -14.97
C ALA A 116 2.55 8.68 -15.48
N ALA A 117 2.52 9.11 -16.75
CA ALA A 117 3.57 9.94 -17.34
C ALA A 117 3.34 11.46 -17.19
N LEU A 118 2.19 11.90 -16.66
CA LEU A 118 1.83 13.31 -16.57
C LEU A 118 0.83 13.57 -15.43
N LEU A 119 1.18 14.47 -14.52
CA LEU A 119 0.23 15.10 -13.61
C LEU A 119 -0.12 16.50 -14.12
N ALA A 120 -1.42 16.74 -14.32
CA ALA A 120 -1.93 18.01 -14.80
C ALA A 120 -1.74 19.12 -13.75
N ALA A 121 -1.68 20.38 -14.18
CA ALA A 121 -1.66 21.50 -13.25
C ALA A 121 -3.00 21.61 -12.52
N MET A 122 -2.96 22.13 -11.29
CA MET A 122 -4.17 22.52 -10.56
C MET A 122 -4.91 23.64 -11.31
N VAL A 123 -6.24 23.59 -11.32
CA VAL A 123 -7.08 24.60 -11.96
C VAL A 123 -7.58 25.58 -10.92
N PHE A 124 -7.25 26.85 -11.09
CA PHE A 124 -7.69 27.92 -10.20
C PHE A 124 -8.77 28.80 -10.85
N PRO A 125 -9.64 29.43 -10.06
CA PRO A 125 -10.55 30.47 -10.57
C PRO A 125 -9.75 31.68 -11.09
N ALA A 126 -10.36 32.45 -11.97
CA ALA A 126 -9.75 33.69 -12.45
C ALA A 126 -9.61 34.72 -11.31
N GLU A 127 -8.52 35.48 -11.36
CA GLU A 127 -8.25 36.60 -10.44
C GLU A 127 -9.31 37.73 -10.54
N PRO A 128 -9.47 38.55 -9.48
CA PRO A 128 -8.77 38.47 -8.19
C PRO A 128 -9.44 37.50 -7.21
N PHE A 129 -8.65 36.87 -6.34
CA PHE A 129 -9.15 36.02 -5.25
C PHE A 129 -9.11 36.77 -3.90
N GLY A 130 -10.02 36.42 -2.99
CA GLY A 130 -10.15 37.08 -1.67
C GLY A 130 -9.09 36.60 -0.68
N ASP A 131 -9.49 36.42 0.58
CA ASP A 131 -8.62 35.91 1.64
C ASP A 131 -8.20 34.44 1.43
N GLN A 132 -8.90 33.74 0.52
CA GLN A 132 -8.63 32.36 0.16
C GLN A 132 -8.80 32.16 -1.33
N VAL A 133 -8.09 31.16 -1.86
CA VAL A 133 -8.30 30.64 -3.21
C VAL A 133 -8.37 29.11 -3.15
N THR A 134 -9.39 28.55 -3.78
CA THR A 134 -9.56 27.09 -3.89
C THR A 134 -9.16 26.66 -5.29
N GLY A 135 -8.19 25.76 -5.37
CA GLY A 135 -7.80 25.10 -6.60
C GLY A 135 -8.42 23.72 -6.71
N LEU A 136 -8.68 23.30 -7.95
CA LEU A 136 -9.19 21.97 -8.28
C LEU A 136 -8.06 21.09 -8.80
N VAL A 137 -7.87 19.93 -8.19
CA VAL A 137 -6.94 18.91 -8.72
C VAL A 137 -7.68 18.07 -9.76
N PRO A 138 -7.22 18.04 -11.03
CA PRO A 138 -7.77 17.13 -12.02
C PRO A 138 -7.56 15.67 -11.62
N GLY A 139 -8.48 14.79 -12.05
CA GLY A 139 -8.27 13.35 -11.90
C GLY A 139 -6.98 12.89 -12.57
N TYR A 140 -6.32 11.91 -11.98
CA TYR A 140 -5.04 11.37 -12.45
C TYR A 140 -5.08 9.85 -12.55
N GLY A 141 -4.12 9.27 -13.30
CA GLY A 141 -4.03 7.82 -13.48
C GLY A 141 -3.74 7.13 -12.15
N GLY A 142 -4.50 6.07 -11.83
CA GLY A 142 -4.34 5.35 -10.56
C GLY A 142 -4.95 6.04 -9.34
N MET A 143 -5.75 7.10 -9.54
CA MET A 143 -6.43 7.79 -8.42
C MET A 143 -7.33 6.84 -7.62
N GLU A 144 -7.00 6.67 -6.34
CA GLU A 144 -7.77 5.87 -5.39
C GLU A 144 -8.06 6.64 -4.10
N GLN A 145 -9.08 6.19 -3.37
CA GLN A 145 -9.35 6.71 -2.03
C GLN A 145 -8.13 6.44 -1.13
N GLY A 146 -7.71 7.44 -0.37
CA GLY A 146 -6.59 7.34 0.57
C GLY A 146 -5.25 7.82 0.00
N ASP A 147 -5.17 8.13 -1.30
CA ASP A 147 -4.02 8.82 -1.88
C ASP A 147 -3.83 10.18 -1.20
N ILE A 148 -2.58 10.57 -1.00
CA ILE A 148 -2.19 11.82 -0.35
C ILE A 148 -1.68 12.78 -1.42
N ILE A 149 -2.31 13.95 -1.51
CA ILE A 149 -1.90 15.04 -2.38
C ILE A 149 -1.19 16.08 -1.52
N GLN A 150 0.12 16.24 -1.72
CA GLN A 150 0.92 17.28 -1.07
C GLN A 150 1.18 18.39 -2.07
N THR A 151 0.65 19.58 -1.79
CA THR A 151 0.93 20.79 -2.58
C THR A 151 2.28 21.38 -2.24
N LEU A 152 2.91 22.01 -3.21
CA LEU A 152 4.16 22.75 -3.10
C LEU A 152 3.92 24.17 -3.62
N CYS A 153 4.09 25.16 -2.74
CA CYS A 153 3.96 26.58 -3.04
C CYS A 153 5.35 27.21 -3.00
N ASN A 154 5.89 27.60 -4.16
CA ASN A 154 7.30 28.01 -4.29
C ASN A 154 8.26 27.01 -3.62
N LYS A 155 7.99 25.70 -3.80
CA LYS A 155 8.73 24.56 -3.21
C LYS A 155 8.60 24.39 -1.69
N THR A 156 7.79 25.20 -1.02
CA THR A 156 7.43 25.04 0.39
C THR A 156 6.14 24.21 0.49
N HIS A 157 6.06 23.31 1.47
CA HIS A 157 4.86 22.49 1.65
C HIS A 157 3.66 23.39 1.95
N GLY A 158 2.66 23.31 1.08
CA GLY A 158 1.36 23.91 1.29
C GLY A 158 0.38 22.95 1.95
N PRO A 159 -0.93 23.22 1.81
CA PRO A 159 -1.99 22.32 2.24
C PRO A 159 -1.81 20.89 1.70
N LEU A 160 -2.20 19.93 2.53
CA LEU A 160 -2.24 18.50 2.19
C LEU A 160 -3.71 18.06 2.11
N HIS A 161 -4.01 17.16 1.18
CA HIS A 161 -5.32 16.57 1.02
C HIS A 161 -5.25 15.05 0.95
N VAL A 162 -6.20 14.36 1.57
CA VAL A 162 -6.34 12.90 1.44
C VAL A 162 -7.56 12.63 0.58
N VAL A 163 -7.38 11.92 -0.53
CA VAL A 163 -8.46 11.61 -1.48
C VAL A 163 -9.58 10.83 -0.80
N GLN A 164 -10.80 11.33 -0.93
CA GLN A 164 -12.00 10.74 -0.37
C GLN A 164 -12.75 9.89 -1.40
N ALA A 165 -13.57 8.95 -0.94
CA ALA A 165 -14.33 8.06 -1.83
C ALA A 165 -15.30 8.80 -2.77
N ASP A 166 -15.88 9.91 -2.30
CA ASP A 166 -16.82 10.71 -3.08
C ASP A 166 -16.12 11.59 -4.14
N GLU A 167 -14.83 11.86 -3.99
CA GLU A 167 -14.01 12.60 -4.96
C GLU A 167 -13.66 11.77 -6.19
N LEU A 168 -13.87 10.45 -6.14
CA LEU A 168 -13.69 9.56 -7.27
C LEU A 168 -14.84 9.65 -8.30
N THR A 169 -16.02 10.14 -7.89
CA THR A 169 -17.25 10.04 -8.71
C THR A 169 -18.23 11.21 -8.60
N LEU A 170 -18.30 11.91 -7.46
CA LEU A 170 -19.38 12.84 -7.15
C LEU A 170 -18.94 14.31 -7.12
N ARG A 171 -17.70 14.60 -6.74
CA ARG A 171 -17.18 15.97 -6.63
C ARG A 171 -15.70 16.05 -7.01
N PRO A 172 -15.19 17.22 -7.43
CA PRO A 172 -13.75 17.38 -7.64
C PRO A 172 -13.00 17.39 -6.30
N ILE A 173 -11.68 17.16 -6.36
CA ILE A 173 -10.77 17.45 -5.26
C ILE A 173 -10.59 18.97 -5.18
N GLU A 174 -10.89 19.54 -4.02
CA GLU A 174 -10.76 20.96 -3.72
C GLU A 174 -9.66 21.16 -2.66
N ILE A 175 -8.67 21.98 -2.97
CA ILE A 175 -7.62 22.36 -2.02
C ILE A 175 -7.61 23.87 -1.87
N THR A 176 -7.86 24.33 -0.64
CA THR A 176 -7.93 25.76 -0.31
C THR A 176 -6.60 26.26 0.25
N PHE A 177 -6.15 27.38 -0.29
CA PHE A 177 -4.95 28.09 0.14
C PHE A 177 -5.34 29.41 0.78
N GLU A 178 -4.85 29.66 1.99
CA GLU A 178 -5.00 30.94 2.67
C GLU A 178 -4.08 31.99 2.02
N ARG A 179 -4.59 33.19 1.79
CA ARG A 179 -3.81 34.32 1.26
C ARG A 179 -2.58 34.62 2.12
N GLU A 180 -2.75 34.63 3.44
CA GLU A 180 -1.65 34.86 4.38
C GLU A 180 -0.50 33.86 4.17
N PHE A 181 -0.83 32.59 3.91
CA PHE A 181 0.17 31.58 3.60
C PHE A 181 0.83 31.85 2.24
N LEU A 182 0.05 32.15 1.21
CA LEU A 182 0.59 32.45 -0.13
C LEU A 182 1.54 33.66 -0.11
N GLU A 183 1.19 34.72 0.63
CA GLU A 183 2.02 35.91 0.82
C GLU A 183 3.29 35.63 1.65
N SER A 184 3.27 34.59 2.49
CA SER A 184 4.45 34.16 3.24
C SER A 184 5.49 33.44 2.38
N VAL A 185 5.07 32.84 1.25
CA VAL A 185 5.93 32.05 0.36
C VAL A 185 6.24 32.75 -0.98
N GLY A 186 5.54 33.83 -1.31
CA GLY A 186 5.77 34.63 -2.52
C GLY A 186 5.29 36.07 -2.37
N THR A 187 5.92 37.00 -3.10
CA THR A 187 5.61 38.44 -3.00
C THR A 187 4.74 38.94 -4.15
N GLU A 188 5.03 38.52 -5.39
CA GLU A 188 4.24 38.90 -6.57
C GLU A 188 3.42 37.73 -7.09
N ASN A 189 4.04 36.55 -7.13
CA ASN A 189 3.41 35.32 -7.56
C ASN A 189 3.84 34.13 -6.68
N VAL A 190 3.04 33.07 -6.77
CA VAL A 190 3.33 31.77 -6.18
C VAL A 190 3.17 30.72 -7.26
N THR A 191 4.23 29.94 -7.49
CA THR A 191 4.15 28.72 -8.31
C THR A 191 3.56 27.62 -7.45
N ILE A 192 2.46 27.03 -7.90
CA ILE A 192 1.78 25.90 -7.27
C ILE A 192 2.04 24.65 -8.09
N GLU A 193 2.56 23.63 -7.42
CA GLU A 193 2.75 22.28 -7.91
C GLU A 193 2.16 21.30 -6.88
N TYR A 194 2.04 20.02 -7.23
CA TYR A 194 1.73 18.98 -6.25
C TYR A 194 2.37 17.65 -6.64
N LEU A 195 2.51 16.78 -5.64
CA LEU A 195 2.80 15.36 -5.81
C LEU A 195 1.69 14.53 -5.17
N VAL A 196 1.56 13.29 -5.62
CA VAL A 196 0.62 12.31 -5.09
C VAL A 196 1.41 11.13 -4.55
N THR A 197 1.08 10.69 -3.34
CA THR A 197 1.55 9.42 -2.78
C THR A 197 0.36 8.49 -2.64
N ASP A 198 0.41 7.32 -3.27
CA ASP A 198 -0.68 6.34 -3.14
C ASP A 198 -0.69 5.65 -1.76
N ARG A 199 -1.66 4.76 -1.53
CA ARG A 199 -1.76 4.00 -0.28
C ARG A 199 -0.62 3.01 -0.04
N ALA A 200 0.07 2.54 -1.07
CA ALA A 200 1.24 1.69 -0.93
C ALA A 200 2.48 2.52 -0.56
N GLY A 201 2.48 3.82 -0.86
CA GLY A 201 3.61 4.72 -0.66
C GLY A 201 4.40 5.01 -1.94
N ASN A 202 3.87 4.68 -3.13
CA ASN A 202 4.49 5.10 -4.38
C ASN A 202 4.24 6.59 -4.59
N GLU A 203 5.32 7.33 -4.86
CA GLU A 203 5.26 8.77 -5.14
C GLU A 203 5.20 9.02 -6.65
N SER A 204 4.32 9.92 -7.07
CA SER A 204 4.20 10.38 -8.44
C SER A 204 5.39 11.25 -8.87
N ILE A 205 5.43 11.57 -10.17
CA ILE A 205 6.15 12.77 -10.63
C ILE A 205 5.51 14.05 -10.04
N ILE A 206 6.21 15.18 -10.12
CA ILE A 206 5.62 16.49 -9.79
C ILE A 206 4.66 16.91 -10.91
N SER A 207 3.54 17.54 -10.54
CA SER A 207 2.57 18.11 -11.49
C SER A 207 3.16 19.17 -12.40
N LEU A 208 2.47 19.47 -13.50
CA LEU A 208 2.71 20.73 -14.20
C LEU A 208 2.48 21.91 -13.23
N PRO A 209 3.32 22.95 -13.28
CA PRO A 209 3.18 24.12 -12.43
C PRO A 209 2.04 25.02 -12.93
N VAL A 210 1.44 25.77 -12.00
CA VAL A 210 0.57 26.91 -12.29
C VAL A 210 1.02 28.11 -11.46
N GLU A 211 1.07 29.28 -12.08
CA GLU A 211 1.39 30.53 -11.38
C GLU A 211 0.09 31.21 -10.93
N LEU A 212 0.05 31.59 -9.65
CA LEU A 212 -0.96 32.48 -9.08
C LEU A 212 -0.34 33.86 -8.85
N PHE A 213 -0.96 34.92 -9.36
CA PHE A 213 -0.51 36.28 -9.08
C PHE A 213 -1.28 36.84 -7.89
N LEU A 214 -0.57 37.35 -6.88
CA LEU A 214 -1.19 37.73 -5.62
C LEU A 214 -1.96 39.06 -5.67
N GLN A 215 -1.89 39.78 -6.81
CA GLN A 215 -2.42 41.14 -7.06
C GLN A 215 -2.50 42.01 -5.79
N LEU A 216 -1.45 42.83 -5.59
CA LEU A 216 -1.41 43.89 -4.57
C LEU A 216 -2.49 44.95 -4.79
#